data_AF-A0A2N6ALP8-F1
#
_entry.id   AF-A0A2N6ALP8-F1
#
_cell.length_a   1.000
_cell.length_b   1.000
_cell.length_c   1.000
_cell.angle_alpha   90.00
_cell.angle_beta   90.00
_cell.angle_gamma   90.00
#
_symmetry.space_group_name_H-M   'P 1'
#
loop_
_entity.id
_entity.type
_entity.pdbx_description
1 polymer ?
#
loop_
_entity_poly.entity_id
_entity_poly.type
_entity_poly.pdbx_seq_one_letter_code
_entity_poly.pdbx_strand_id
1 'polypeptide(L)'
;MVEKEMRRLVIRTFHVDRVFFSDSTEYRDNALSIDKNMTNKFDMDADIFDDVSINIIEPGDHNIHVNCIMDILPISTKVLGVLGEGITHTMTGVYVMINGAEKNGRQMSNFGSSDGILSKRLMAGRAGTPGPNDIIIQFDVILKEGVEFSRKLPLAIHSLCDGFVQEIREKLKKLNAGQADEKHEFYDTIRKGKKKVVIIKQIGGQGAMHDNQLFPSEPSGFEGGFSNIDMLNMPMIVSPNEYRDGAIRAMT
;
A
#
# COMPACT_ATOMS: atom_id res chain seq x y z
N MET A 1 13.39 32.48 -20.45
CA MET A 1 13.82 31.68 -19.28
C MET A 1 13.72 30.22 -19.69
N VAL A 2 14.80 29.45 -19.60
CA VAL A 2 14.82 28.06 -20.10
C VAL A 2 14.48 27.12 -18.95
N GLU A 3 13.29 26.52 -18.99
CA GLU A 3 12.96 25.36 -18.14
C GLU A 3 13.68 24.12 -18.70
N LYS A 4 14.27 23.32 -17.81
CA LYS A 4 14.86 22.03 -18.17
C LYS A 4 14.01 20.93 -17.56
N GLU A 5 13.38 20.14 -18.40
CA GLU A 5 12.73 18.88 -18.00
C GLU A 5 13.82 17.87 -17.61
N MET A 6 13.68 17.29 -16.43
CA MET A 6 14.60 16.30 -15.89
C MET A 6 14.03 14.89 -16.04
N ARG A 7 12.78 14.71 -15.60
CA ARG A 7 12.10 13.41 -15.56
C ARG A 7 10.61 13.60 -15.83
N ARG A 8 9.98 12.56 -16.35
CA ARG A 8 8.53 12.49 -16.57
C ARG A 8 7.98 11.22 -15.94
N LEU A 9 6.95 11.36 -15.13
CA LEU A 9 6.15 10.28 -14.57
C LEU A 9 4.76 10.33 -15.21
N VAL A 10 4.29 9.19 -15.72
CA VAL A 10 2.94 9.01 -16.22
C VAL A 10 2.22 8.00 -15.32
N ILE A 11 1.14 8.43 -14.68
CA ILE A 11 0.27 7.54 -13.91
C ILE A 11 -0.99 7.27 -14.72
N ARG A 12 -1.33 6.00 -14.90
CA ARG A 12 -2.53 5.53 -15.58
C ARG A 12 -3.43 4.82 -14.58
N THR A 13 -4.70 5.18 -14.56
CA THR A 13 -5.66 4.60 -13.63
C THR A 13 -6.49 3.51 -14.29
N PHE A 14 -6.89 2.51 -13.50
CA PHE A 14 -7.80 1.43 -13.88
C PHE A 14 -8.85 1.31 -12.79
N HIS A 15 -10.07 1.76 -13.07
CA HIS A 15 -11.13 1.87 -12.09
C HIS A 15 -11.78 0.51 -11.80
N VAL A 16 -11.94 0.19 -10.52
CA VAL A 16 -12.56 -1.06 -10.07
C VAL A 16 -13.96 -0.74 -9.57
N ASP A 17 -14.97 -1.23 -10.30
CA ASP A 17 -16.39 -1.13 -9.94
C ASP A 17 -16.84 -2.30 -9.04
N ARG A 18 -16.12 -3.44 -9.09
CA ARG A 18 -16.44 -4.64 -8.31
C ARG A 18 -15.23 -5.51 -8.04
N VAL A 19 -15.21 -6.15 -6.86
CA VAL A 19 -14.22 -7.16 -6.49
C VAL A 19 -14.96 -8.45 -6.12
N PHE A 20 -14.46 -9.62 -6.53
CA PHE A 20 -15.04 -10.91 -6.14
C PHE A 20 -14.02 -12.05 -6.17
N PHE A 21 -14.29 -13.12 -5.44
CA PHE A 21 -13.45 -14.32 -5.47
C PHE A 21 -13.75 -15.20 -6.69
N SER A 22 -12.71 -15.75 -7.31
CA SER A 22 -12.80 -16.68 -8.44
C SER A 22 -11.67 -17.73 -8.42
N ASP A 23 -11.49 -18.51 -9.48
CA ASP A 23 -10.40 -19.48 -9.59
C ASP A 23 -9.06 -18.85 -10.04
N SER A 24 -9.08 -17.59 -10.50
CA SER A 24 -7.89 -16.84 -10.90
C SER A 24 -7.99 -15.35 -10.55
N THR A 25 -6.83 -14.72 -10.38
CA THR A 25 -6.73 -13.26 -10.24
C THR A 25 -6.61 -12.60 -11.60
N GLU A 26 -7.57 -11.75 -11.93
CA GLU A 26 -7.67 -11.06 -13.22
C GLU A 26 -8.34 -9.70 -13.05
N TYR A 27 -8.06 -8.78 -13.98
CA TYR A 27 -8.81 -7.52 -14.10
C TYR A 27 -9.40 -7.42 -15.50
N ARG A 28 -10.72 -7.26 -15.58
CA ARG A 28 -11.45 -7.16 -16.85
C ARG A 28 -12.77 -6.44 -16.65
N ASP A 29 -13.12 -5.55 -17.59
CA ASP A 29 -14.41 -4.83 -17.59
C ASP A 29 -14.69 -4.17 -16.23
N ASN A 30 -13.70 -3.43 -15.72
CA ASN A 30 -13.68 -2.76 -14.40
C ASN A 30 -13.95 -3.69 -13.21
N ALA A 31 -13.68 -4.98 -13.37
CA ALA A 31 -13.88 -5.98 -12.34
C ALA A 31 -12.55 -6.65 -11.97
N LEU A 32 -12.24 -6.69 -10.68
CA LEU A 32 -11.09 -7.41 -10.15
C LEU A 32 -11.56 -8.75 -9.56
N SER A 33 -11.16 -9.87 -10.18
CA SER A 33 -11.30 -11.17 -9.55
C SER A 33 -10.05 -11.48 -8.72
N ILE A 34 -10.23 -12.13 -7.57
CA ILE A 34 -9.14 -12.60 -6.70
C ILE A 34 -9.21 -14.13 -6.62
N ASP A 35 -8.11 -14.81 -6.85
CA ASP A 35 -8.01 -16.27 -6.65
C ASP A 35 -8.37 -16.62 -5.20
N LYS A 36 -9.47 -17.38 -5.04
CA LYS A 36 -10.01 -17.80 -3.74
C LYS A 36 -9.06 -18.68 -2.92
N ASN A 37 -8.07 -19.29 -3.57
CA ASN A 37 -7.06 -20.13 -2.95
C ASN A 37 -5.71 -19.41 -2.79
N MET A 38 -5.66 -18.09 -3.02
CA MET A 38 -4.39 -17.36 -3.02
C MET A 38 -3.66 -17.45 -1.68
N THR A 39 -4.39 -17.46 -0.56
CA THR A 39 -3.80 -17.59 0.78
C THR A 39 -3.00 -18.89 0.95
N ASN A 40 -3.38 -19.96 0.25
CA ASN A 40 -2.64 -21.24 0.28
C ASN A 40 -1.27 -21.16 -0.39
N LYS A 41 -0.99 -20.09 -1.16
CA LYS A 41 0.30 -19.85 -1.82
C LYS A 41 1.27 -19.06 -0.94
N PHE A 42 0.81 -18.54 0.20
CA PHE A 42 1.63 -17.74 1.08
C PHE A 42 2.60 -18.62 1.87
N ASP A 43 3.87 -18.23 1.88
CA ASP A 43 4.87 -18.81 2.78
C ASP A 43 4.80 -18.08 4.12
N MET A 44 3.98 -18.60 5.03
CA MET A 44 3.75 -18.00 6.34
C MET A 44 4.76 -18.52 7.36
N ASP A 45 5.50 -17.61 7.99
CA ASP A 45 6.36 -17.94 9.15
C ASP A 45 5.47 -18.52 10.28
N ALA A 46 5.56 -19.84 10.48
CA ALA A 46 4.73 -20.57 11.43
C ALA A 46 4.94 -20.16 12.90
N ASP A 47 6.05 -19.46 13.20
CA ASP A 47 6.32 -18.89 14.52
C ASP A 47 5.59 -17.55 14.75
N ILE A 48 5.12 -16.90 13.68
CA ILE A 48 4.46 -15.59 13.73
C ILE A 48 2.95 -15.71 13.46
N PHE A 49 2.59 -16.39 12.37
CA PHE A 49 1.22 -16.37 11.84
C PHE A 49 0.42 -17.59 12.30
N ASP A 50 -0.80 -17.36 12.78
CA ASP A 50 -1.79 -18.40 13.04
C ASP A 50 -2.73 -18.57 11.84
N ASP A 51 -3.24 -17.45 11.29
CA ASP A 51 -4.11 -17.43 10.12
C ASP A 51 -4.02 -16.10 9.36
N VAL A 52 -4.34 -16.15 8.07
CA VAL A 52 -4.49 -14.97 7.21
C VAL A 52 -5.71 -15.15 6.33
N SER A 53 -6.65 -14.21 6.41
CA SER A 53 -7.86 -14.22 5.60
C SER A 53 -7.95 -12.98 4.73
N ILE A 54 -8.57 -13.15 3.56
CA ILE A 54 -8.88 -12.07 2.63
C ILE A 54 -10.39 -11.93 2.60
N ASN A 55 -10.89 -10.72 2.87
CA ASN A 55 -12.32 -10.40 2.82
C ASN A 55 -12.55 -9.19 1.91
N ILE A 56 -13.76 -9.07 1.37
CA ILE A 56 -14.17 -7.93 0.54
C ILE A 56 -15.22 -7.16 1.33
N ILE A 57 -14.91 -5.90 1.64
CA ILE A 57 -15.83 -4.98 2.30
C ILE A 57 -16.38 -4.06 1.22
N GLU A 58 -17.66 -4.22 0.93
CA GLU A 58 -18.36 -3.44 -0.09
C GLU A 58 -18.61 -2.00 0.38
N PRO A 59 -18.74 -1.04 -0.54
CA PRO A 59 -19.12 0.33 -0.23
C PRO A 59 -20.37 0.40 0.66
N GLY A 60 -20.22 1.06 1.81
CA GLY A 60 -21.28 1.22 2.80
C GLY A 60 -21.36 0.11 3.85
N ASP A 61 -20.68 -1.03 3.67
CA ASP A 61 -20.63 -2.12 4.65
C ASP A 61 -19.55 -1.91 5.72
N HIS A 62 -19.45 -0.67 6.22
CA HIS A 62 -18.44 -0.28 7.21
C HIS A 62 -18.92 -0.47 8.66
N ASN A 63 -20.11 -1.04 8.88
CA ASN A 63 -20.62 -1.32 10.23
C ASN A 63 -20.23 -2.72 10.73
N ILE A 64 -19.00 -3.12 10.40
CA ILE A 64 -18.40 -4.39 10.80
C ILE A 64 -17.32 -4.16 11.85
N HIS A 65 -17.05 -5.19 12.66
CA HIS A 65 -15.92 -5.17 13.58
C HIS A 65 -14.62 -5.51 12.84
N VAL A 66 -13.58 -4.69 13.03
CA VAL A 66 -12.24 -4.95 12.52
C VAL A 66 -11.24 -4.96 13.67
N ASN A 67 -10.21 -5.80 13.53
CA ASN A 67 -9.02 -5.70 14.38
C ASN A 67 -8.27 -4.38 14.11
N CYS A 68 -7.24 -4.11 14.91
CA CYS A 68 -6.38 -2.94 14.74
C CYS A 68 -5.87 -2.83 13.29
N ILE A 69 -6.27 -1.76 12.62
CA ILE A 69 -5.82 -1.36 11.28
C ILE A 69 -4.37 -0.90 11.40
N MET A 70 -3.50 -1.46 10.56
CA MET A 70 -2.08 -1.15 10.48
C MET A 70 -1.76 -0.30 9.25
N ASP A 71 -2.40 -0.57 8.10
CA ASP A 71 -2.12 0.17 6.87
C ASP A 71 -3.31 0.16 5.92
N ILE A 72 -3.39 1.19 5.07
CA ILE A 72 -4.26 1.22 3.91
C ILE A 72 -3.42 1.61 2.70
N LEU A 73 -3.36 0.70 1.73
CA LEU A 73 -2.43 0.79 0.63
C LEU A 73 -3.16 0.79 -0.72
N PRO A 74 -2.67 1.59 -1.68
CA PRO A 74 -3.15 1.51 -3.06
C PRO A 74 -2.60 0.26 -3.75
N ILE A 75 -3.29 -0.20 -4.79
CA ILE A 75 -2.76 -1.23 -5.68
C ILE A 75 -2.15 -0.55 -6.90
N SER A 76 -0.82 -0.45 -6.91
CA SER A 76 -0.06 0.24 -7.97
C SER A 76 1.12 -0.60 -8.41
N THR A 77 1.46 -0.53 -9.70
CA THR A 77 2.63 -1.22 -10.24
C THR A 77 3.41 -0.37 -11.23
N LYS A 78 4.73 -0.55 -11.22
CA LYS A 78 5.66 0.04 -12.16
C LYS A 78 5.71 -0.77 -13.44
N VAL A 79 5.24 -0.18 -14.53
CA VAL A 79 5.26 -0.82 -15.85
C VAL A 79 6.56 -0.55 -16.59
N LEU A 80 7.08 0.68 -16.46
CA LEU A 80 8.31 1.11 -17.13
C LEU A 80 9.05 2.13 -16.28
N GLY A 81 10.37 1.98 -16.17
CA GLY A 81 11.23 2.91 -15.43
C GLY A 81 11.36 2.55 -13.95
N VAL A 82 11.70 3.54 -13.13
CA VAL A 82 11.91 3.44 -11.68
C VAL A 82 11.03 4.46 -10.96
N LEU A 83 10.87 4.36 -9.64
CA LEU A 83 10.02 5.30 -8.91
C LEU A 83 10.31 6.76 -9.28
N GLY A 84 9.26 7.51 -9.63
CA GLY A 84 9.33 8.91 -10.05
C GLY A 84 9.63 9.17 -11.53
N GLU A 85 9.85 8.13 -12.33
CA GLU A 85 10.08 8.24 -13.79
C GLU A 85 9.46 7.09 -14.57
N GLY A 86 8.92 7.36 -15.77
CA GLY A 86 8.34 6.33 -16.63
C GLY A 86 6.85 6.17 -16.42
N ILE A 87 6.35 4.94 -16.39
CA ILE A 87 4.91 4.62 -16.39
C ILE A 87 4.55 3.77 -15.17
N THR A 88 3.55 4.24 -14.43
CA THR A 88 2.92 3.55 -13.31
C THR A 88 1.45 3.30 -13.63
N HIS A 89 0.98 2.08 -13.40
CA HIS A 89 -0.44 1.75 -13.41
C HIS A 89 -0.94 1.73 -11.96
N THR A 90 -2.13 2.26 -11.71
CA THR A 90 -2.75 2.28 -10.38
C THR A 90 -4.22 1.90 -10.50
N MET A 91 -4.73 1.10 -9.57
CA MET A 91 -6.17 0.88 -9.47
C MET A 91 -6.81 1.97 -8.64
N THR A 92 -8.00 2.42 -9.06
CA THR A 92 -8.85 3.35 -8.30
C THR A 92 -10.17 2.66 -7.96
N GLY A 93 -10.93 3.18 -6.99
CA GLY A 93 -12.15 2.52 -6.52
C GLY A 93 -11.92 1.32 -5.60
N VAL A 94 -10.65 0.95 -5.34
CA VAL A 94 -10.29 -0.16 -4.46
C VAL A 94 -9.00 0.12 -3.69
N TYR A 95 -8.97 -0.31 -2.42
CA TYR A 95 -7.79 -0.27 -1.56
C TYR A 95 -7.59 -1.60 -0.84
N VAL A 96 -6.36 -1.90 -0.44
CA VAL A 96 -6.10 -3.01 0.49
C VAL A 96 -5.93 -2.44 1.89
N MET A 97 -6.59 -3.03 2.88
CA MET A 97 -6.48 -2.67 4.28
C MET A 97 -5.83 -3.83 5.03
N ILE A 98 -4.72 -3.58 5.71
CA ILE A 98 -4.09 -4.54 6.59
C ILE A 98 -4.60 -4.29 8.01
N ASN A 99 -5.13 -5.32 8.65
CA ASN A 99 -5.51 -5.27 10.05
C ASN A 99 -5.17 -6.60 10.73
N GLY A 100 -5.10 -6.61 12.06
CA GLY A 100 -4.79 -7.86 12.76
C GLY A 100 -4.73 -7.77 14.27
N ALA A 101 -4.69 -8.95 14.87
CA ALA A 101 -4.60 -9.18 16.30
C ALA A 101 -3.91 -10.51 16.59
N GLU A 102 -3.50 -10.75 17.83
CA GLU A 102 -3.16 -12.10 18.28
C GLU A 102 -4.41 -12.96 18.47
N LYS A 103 -4.22 -14.27 18.42
CA LYS A 103 -5.25 -15.28 18.65
C LYS A 103 -6.03 -15.12 19.95
N ASN A 104 -5.41 -14.59 21.01
CA ASN A 104 -6.07 -14.31 22.29
C ASN A 104 -6.82 -12.96 22.32
N GLY A 105 -6.86 -12.24 21.20
CA GLY A 105 -7.52 -10.95 21.05
C GLY A 105 -6.64 -9.74 21.35
N ARG A 106 -5.36 -9.92 21.72
CA ARG A 106 -4.43 -8.80 21.93
C ARG A 106 -4.24 -8.02 20.63
N GLN A 107 -4.64 -6.76 20.63
CA GLN A 107 -4.60 -5.88 19.46
C GLN A 107 -3.18 -5.40 19.15
N MET A 108 -2.92 -5.16 17.86
CA MET A 108 -1.64 -4.71 17.31
C MET A 108 -1.37 -3.21 17.52
N SER A 109 -1.58 -2.71 18.73
CA SER A 109 -1.44 -1.29 19.05
C SER A 109 -0.53 -1.07 20.26
N ASN A 110 0.45 -0.17 20.12
CA ASN A 110 1.23 0.33 21.26
C ASN A 110 0.53 1.52 21.96
N PHE A 111 -0.20 2.35 21.20
CA PHE A 111 -0.93 3.50 21.73
C PHE A 111 -2.09 3.89 20.80
N GLY A 112 -3.32 3.87 21.31
CA GLY A 112 -4.53 4.11 20.51
C GLY A 112 -4.82 2.94 19.58
N SER A 113 -5.88 2.18 19.87
CA SER A 113 -6.29 1.05 19.04
C SER A 113 -7.37 1.48 18.06
N SER A 114 -7.20 1.06 16.81
CA SER A 114 -8.19 1.20 15.74
C SER A 114 -9.15 0.01 15.67
N ASP A 115 -9.13 -0.88 16.68
CA ASP A 115 -10.09 -1.98 16.81
C ASP A 115 -11.52 -1.48 17.09
N GLY A 116 -12.49 -2.22 16.57
CA GLY A 116 -13.91 -1.94 16.75
C GLY A 116 -14.64 -1.73 15.44
N ILE A 117 -15.70 -0.92 15.46
CA ILE A 117 -16.54 -0.70 14.28
C ILE A 117 -15.81 0.16 13.25
N LEU A 118 -15.58 -0.37 12.05
CA LEU A 118 -14.76 0.26 11.00
C LEU A 118 -15.21 1.70 10.69
N SER A 119 -16.51 1.95 10.56
CA SER A 119 -17.08 3.30 10.30
C SER A 119 -16.79 4.33 11.40
N LYS A 120 -16.43 3.90 12.61
CA LYS A 120 -16.03 4.78 13.72
C LYS A 120 -14.51 4.93 13.82
N ARG A 121 -13.74 4.07 13.15
CA ARG A 121 -12.27 3.99 13.26
C ARG A 121 -11.56 4.51 12.03
N LEU A 122 -12.14 4.34 10.85
CA LEU A 122 -11.61 4.83 9.58
C LEU A 122 -12.36 6.08 9.13
N MET A 123 -11.64 7.18 8.95
CA MET A 123 -12.19 8.39 8.32
C MET A 123 -12.02 8.30 6.81
N ALA A 124 -13.09 8.00 6.09
CA ALA A 124 -13.08 7.91 4.63
C ALA A 124 -12.86 9.29 3.93
N GLY A 125 -12.39 9.24 2.69
CA GLY A 125 -12.30 10.40 1.79
C GLY A 125 -11.17 11.39 2.09
N ARG A 126 -10.18 11.00 2.89
CA ARG A 126 -8.94 11.76 3.12
C ARG A 126 -7.81 11.22 2.24
N ALA A 127 -6.79 12.05 2.01
CA ALA A 127 -5.57 11.59 1.34
C ALA A 127 -4.97 10.41 2.12
N GLY A 128 -4.81 9.26 1.44
CA GLY A 128 -4.32 8.01 2.05
C GLY A 128 -5.40 7.13 2.68
N THR A 129 -6.69 7.45 2.52
CA THR A 129 -7.81 6.60 2.96
C THR A 129 -8.80 6.36 1.83
N PRO A 130 -9.56 5.25 1.84
CA PRO A 130 -10.56 4.97 0.83
C PRO A 130 -11.64 6.04 0.84
N GLY A 131 -12.18 6.38 -0.33
CA GLY A 131 -13.41 7.14 -0.47
C GLY A 131 -14.60 6.40 0.13
N PRO A 132 -15.71 7.10 0.39
CA PRO A 132 -16.91 6.48 0.96
C PRO A 132 -17.54 5.41 0.06
N ASN A 133 -17.21 5.42 -1.23
CA ASN A 133 -17.73 4.51 -2.25
C ASN A 133 -16.67 3.52 -2.76
N ASP A 134 -15.47 3.50 -2.16
CA ASP A 134 -14.40 2.61 -2.59
C ASP A 134 -14.51 1.25 -1.89
N ILE A 135 -14.15 0.18 -2.60
CA ILE A 135 -14.10 -1.18 -2.09
C ILE A 135 -12.84 -1.35 -1.24
N ILE A 136 -12.95 -2.06 -0.12
CA ILE A 136 -11.79 -2.42 0.70
C ILE A 136 -11.57 -3.94 0.60
N ILE A 137 -10.40 -4.33 0.11
CA ILE A 137 -9.89 -5.69 0.23
C ILE A 137 -9.19 -5.78 1.58
N GLN A 138 -9.84 -6.43 2.53
CA GLN A 138 -9.29 -6.61 3.86
C GLN A 138 -8.33 -7.79 3.87
N PHE A 139 -7.09 -7.54 4.29
CA PHE A 139 -6.06 -8.54 4.59
C PHE A 139 -5.96 -8.65 6.11
N ASP A 140 -6.74 -9.57 6.69
CA ASP A 140 -6.86 -9.75 8.14
C ASP A 140 -5.89 -10.82 8.63
N VAL A 141 -5.03 -10.45 9.58
CA VAL A 141 -3.94 -11.29 10.09
C VAL A 141 -4.21 -11.67 11.54
N ILE A 142 -4.19 -12.97 11.81
CA ILE A 142 -4.21 -13.52 13.16
C ILE A 142 -2.83 -14.08 13.50
N LEU A 143 -2.22 -13.53 14.54
CA LEU A 143 -0.90 -13.93 15.01
C LEU A 143 -0.98 -15.02 16.08
N LYS A 144 0.11 -15.80 16.21
CA LYS A 144 0.30 -16.73 17.32
C LYS A 144 0.26 -15.99 18.67
N GLU A 145 -0.15 -16.71 19.70
CA GLU A 145 -0.17 -16.17 21.05
C GLU A 145 1.26 -15.96 21.58
N GLY A 146 1.50 -14.80 22.19
CA GLY A 146 2.78 -14.50 22.84
C GLY A 146 3.89 -14.10 21.88
N VAL A 147 3.56 -13.79 20.62
CA VAL A 147 4.52 -13.22 19.66
C VAL A 147 5.03 -11.88 20.18
N GLU A 148 6.34 -11.70 20.17
CA GLU A 148 6.97 -10.46 20.59
C GLU A 148 6.63 -9.33 19.60
N PHE A 149 6.14 -8.20 20.12
CA PHE A 149 5.90 -6.97 19.35
C PHE A 149 7.23 -6.24 19.09
N SER A 150 8.05 -6.88 18.27
CA SER A 150 9.32 -6.39 17.77
C SER A 150 9.21 -5.93 16.32
N ARG A 151 10.24 -5.26 15.82
CA ARG A 151 10.30 -4.74 14.45
C ARG A 151 10.10 -5.81 13.39
N LYS A 152 10.48 -7.07 13.68
CA LYS A 152 10.28 -8.21 12.76
C LYS A 152 8.81 -8.38 12.40
N LEU A 153 7.91 -8.13 13.34
CA LEU A 153 6.49 -8.43 13.21
C LEU A 153 5.77 -7.60 12.13
N PRO A 154 5.77 -6.25 12.16
CA PRO A 154 5.12 -5.45 11.12
C PRO A 154 5.81 -5.65 9.77
N LEU A 155 7.14 -5.83 9.74
CA LEU A 155 7.85 -6.13 8.49
C LEU A 155 7.38 -7.46 7.87
N ALA A 156 7.21 -8.52 8.66
CA ALA A 156 6.71 -9.80 8.18
C ALA A 156 5.28 -9.69 7.64
N ILE A 157 4.39 -9.00 8.37
CA ILE A 157 3.00 -8.78 7.95
C ILE A 157 2.93 -8.00 6.63
N HIS A 158 3.68 -6.90 6.53
CA HIS A 158 3.71 -6.08 5.33
C HIS A 158 4.33 -6.83 4.14
N SER A 159 5.38 -7.63 4.36
CA SER A 159 5.97 -8.47 3.31
C SER A 159 4.97 -9.50 2.79
N LEU A 160 4.21 -10.14 3.68
CA LEU A 160 3.20 -11.13 3.31
C LEU A 160 2.06 -10.50 2.50
N CYS A 161 1.56 -9.35 2.96
CA CYS A 161 0.56 -8.57 2.23
C CYS A 161 1.11 -8.06 0.88
N ASP A 162 2.39 -7.69 0.78
CA ASP A 162 2.98 -7.23 -0.48
C ASP A 162 3.02 -8.36 -1.51
N GLY A 163 3.29 -9.60 -1.09
CA GLY A 163 3.18 -10.79 -1.95
C GLY A 163 1.76 -11.00 -2.48
N PHE A 164 0.74 -10.83 -1.62
CA PHE A 164 -0.67 -10.84 -2.04
C PHE A 164 -0.95 -9.76 -3.11
N VAL A 165 -0.55 -8.52 -2.85
CA VAL A 165 -0.76 -7.41 -3.79
C VAL A 165 0.04 -7.60 -5.07
N GLN A 166 1.20 -8.26 -5.01
CA GLN A 166 2.03 -8.53 -6.16
C GLN A 166 1.31 -9.41 -7.20
N GLU A 167 0.53 -10.40 -6.77
CA GLU A 167 -0.28 -11.22 -7.69
C GLU A 167 -1.27 -10.37 -8.50
N ILE A 168 -1.83 -9.32 -7.91
CA ILE A 168 -2.70 -8.37 -8.59
C ILE A 168 -1.88 -7.43 -9.49
N ARG A 169 -0.74 -6.93 -8.99
CA ARG A 169 0.19 -6.07 -9.76
C ARG A 169 0.66 -6.75 -11.03
N GLU A 170 0.95 -8.05 -11.01
CA GLU A 170 1.38 -8.82 -12.19
C GLU A 170 0.32 -8.86 -13.30
N LYS A 171 -0.96 -8.73 -12.95
CA LYS A 171 -2.06 -8.60 -13.94
C LYS A 171 -2.18 -7.16 -14.41
N LEU A 172 -2.17 -6.21 -13.47
CA LEU A 172 -2.26 -4.78 -13.74
C LEU A 172 -1.15 -4.30 -14.69
N LYS A 173 0.08 -4.80 -14.51
CA LYS A 173 1.28 -4.47 -15.28
C LYS A 173 1.15 -4.86 -16.76
N LYS A 174 0.32 -5.87 -17.07
CA LYS A 174 0.09 -6.39 -18.42
C LYS A 174 -1.07 -5.71 -19.14
N LEU A 175 -1.85 -4.87 -18.44
CA LEU A 175 -2.97 -4.17 -19.06
C LEU A 175 -2.49 -3.20 -20.13
N ASN A 176 -3.28 -3.08 -21.20
CA ASN A 176 -2.98 -2.13 -22.25
C ASN A 176 -3.20 -0.70 -21.72
N ALA A 177 -2.17 0.13 -21.82
CA ALA A 177 -2.20 1.53 -21.44
C ALA A 177 -3.34 2.35 -22.10
N GLY A 178 -3.86 1.91 -23.25
CA GLY A 178 -5.01 2.53 -23.93
C GLY A 178 -6.36 2.24 -23.29
N GLN A 179 -6.44 1.27 -22.38
CA GLN A 179 -7.66 0.93 -21.61
C GLN A 179 -7.74 1.68 -20.27
N ALA A 180 -6.78 2.55 -19.98
CA ALA A 180 -6.78 3.34 -18.74
C ALA A 180 -7.92 4.36 -18.74
N ASP A 181 -8.60 4.49 -17.61
CA ASP A 181 -9.70 5.45 -17.43
C ASP A 181 -9.18 6.89 -17.39
N GLU A 182 -8.04 7.10 -16.73
CA GLU A 182 -7.37 8.38 -16.66
C GLU A 182 -5.87 8.28 -16.93
N LYS A 183 -5.29 9.41 -17.33
CA LYS A 183 -3.86 9.57 -17.56
C LYS A 183 -3.39 10.89 -16.97
N HIS A 184 -2.44 10.80 -16.05
CA HIS A 184 -1.84 11.94 -15.37
C HIS A 184 -0.36 12.02 -15.70
N GLU A 185 0.12 13.20 -16.07
CA GLU A 185 1.53 13.40 -16.41
C GLU A 185 2.17 14.43 -15.47
N PHE A 186 3.33 14.06 -14.92
CA PHE A 186 4.05 14.87 -13.96
C PHE A 186 5.48 15.06 -14.40
N TYR A 187 5.89 16.31 -14.48
CA TYR A 187 7.19 16.72 -14.97
C TYR A 187 8.03 17.29 -13.83
N ASP A 188 9.20 16.70 -13.60
CA ASP A 188 10.22 17.27 -12.74
C ASP A 188 11.04 18.28 -13.56
N THR A 189 10.92 19.57 -13.23
CA THR A 189 11.48 20.67 -14.03
C THR A 189 12.36 21.60 -13.20
N ILE A 190 13.54 21.90 -13.73
CA ILE A 190 14.43 22.90 -13.14
C ILE A 190 14.11 24.28 -13.74
N ARG A 191 13.69 25.20 -12.87
CA ARG A 191 13.42 26.60 -13.22
C ARG A 191 14.60 27.50 -12.86
N LYS A 192 15.50 27.75 -13.82
CA LYS A 192 16.69 28.60 -13.61
C LYS A 192 16.29 30.01 -13.15
N GLY A 193 16.98 30.52 -12.12
CA GLY A 193 16.77 31.87 -11.57
C GLY A 193 15.53 32.03 -10.67
N LYS A 194 14.77 30.96 -10.40
CA LYS A 194 13.66 30.97 -9.43
C LYS A 194 14.15 30.50 -8.06
N LYS A 195 13.41 30.87 -7.01
CA LYS A 195 13.66 30.38 -5.65
C LYS A 195 13.53 28.85 -5.62
N LYS A 196 14.45 28.18 -4.94
CA LYS A 196 14.37 26.74 -4.67
C LYS A 196 13.56 26.54 -3.39
N VAL A 197 12.58 25.65 -3.44
CA VAL A 197 11.73 25.28 -2.30
C VAL A 197 11.97 23.81 -2.00
N VAL A 198 12.15 23.48 -0.72
CA VAL A 198 12.25 22.11 -0.21
C VAL A 198 11.16 21.92 0.82
N ILE A 199 10.42 20.81 0.73
CA ILE A 199 9.44 20.40 1.74
C ILE A 199 10.13 19.39 2.64
N ILE A 200 10.11 19.63 3.95
CA ILE A 200 10.68 18.72 4.93
C ILE A 200 9.54 17.89 5.53
N LYS A 201 9.57 16.58 5.29
CA LYS A 201 8.71 15.62 5.97
C LYS A 201 9.54 14.92 7.06
N GLN A 202 9.17 15.12 8.32
CA GLN A 202 9.72 14.36 9.43
C GLN A 202 8.96 13.04 9.57
N ILE A 203 9.70 11.95 9.75
CA ILE A 203 9.15 10.61 9.98
C ILE A 203 9.69 10.07 11.30
N GLY A 204 8.91 9.21 11.95
CA GLY A 204 9.37 8.52 13.15
C GLY A 204 10.55 7.60 12.82
N GLY A 205 11.62 7.70 13.62
CA GLY A 205 12.85 6.92 13.46
C GLY A 205 13.21 6.05 14.67
N GLN A 206 12.31 5.96 15.64
CA GLN A 206 12.54 5.26 16.90
C GLN A 206 11.22 4.65 17.38
N GLY A 207 11.13 3.32 17.35
CA GLY A 207 9.99 2.57 17.86
C GLY A 207 10.15 1.08 17.56
N ALA A 208 9.79 0.22 18.51
CA ALA A 208 9.93 -1.23 18.33
C ALA A 208 9.12 -1.74 17.14
N MET A 209 7.96 -1.14 16.86
CA MET A 209 7.08 -1.51 15.75
C MET A 209 7.07 -0.47 14.61
N HIS A 210 7.56 0.75 14.86
CA HIS A 210 7.41 1.87 13.93
C HIS A 210 8.63 1.97 13.01
N ASP A 211 8.47 1.56 11.76
CA ASP A 211 9.47 1.72 10.71
C ASP A 211 8.82 2.36 9.47
N ASN A 212 9.66 2.94 8.61
CA ASN A 212 9.27 3.44 7.31
C ASN A 212 10.14 2.75 6.26
N GLN A 213 9.49 2.22 5.24
CA GLN A 213 10.15 1.69 4.04
C GLN A 213 10.31 2.81 3.01
N LEU A 214 11.50 2.92 2.45
CA LEU A 214 11.83 3.88 1.40
C LEU A 214 12.23 3.16 0.11
N PHE A 215 11.83 3.74 -1.01
CA PHE A 215 12.19 3.31 -2.36
C PHE A 215 11.94 1.81 -2.66
N PRO A 216 10.74 1.27 -2.38
CA PRO A 216 10.40 -0.09 -2.80
C PRO A 216 10.45 -0.23 -4.33
N SER A 217 10.54 -1.46 -4.82
CA SER A 217 10.59 -1.76 -6.26
C SER A 217 9.28 -1.42 -6.96
N GLU A 218 8.16 -1.59 -6.27
CA GLU A 218 6.82 -1.25 -6.72
C GLU A 218 6.28 -0.04 -5.92
N PRO A 219 5.45 0.83 -6.51
CA PRO A 219 4.88 1.98 -5.80
C PRO A 219 4.11 1.54 -4.55
N SER A 220 4.48 2.09 -3.39
CA SER A 220 3.95 1.68 -2.08
C SER A 220 4.10 0.18 -1.78
N GLY A 221 5.09 -0.48 -2.40
CA GLY A 221 5.44 -1.86 -2.11
C GLY A 221 6.24 -2.03 -0.82
N PHE A 222 6.68 -3.26 -0.56
CA PHE A 222 7.61 -3.63 0.49
C PHE A 222 8.92 -4.14 -0.10
N GLU A 223 8.86 -4.99 -1.12
CA GLU A 223 10.03 -5.63 -1.71
C GLU A 223 11.04 -4.61 -2.28
N GLY A 224 12.33 -4.82 -1.98
CA GLY A 224 13.44 -3.96 -2.42
C GLY A 224 13.52 -2.61 -1.69
N GLY A 225 12.61 -2.34 -0.75
CA GLY A 225 12.66 -1.14 0.07
C GLY A 225 13.79 -1.15 1.09
N PHE A 226 14.22 0.05 1.47
CA PHE A 226 15.16 0.28 2.55
C PHE A 226 14.43 0.74 3.80
N SER A 227 14.71 0.09 4.92
CA SER A 227 14.26 0.59 6.23
C SER A 227 14.97 1.89 6.58
N ASN A 228 14.18 2.86 7.03
CA ASN A 228 14.68 4.11 7.60
C ASN A 228 15.60 3.87 8.82
N ILE A 229 15.28 2.87 9.65
CA ILE A 229 16.09 2.51 10.83
C ILE A 229 17.44 1.93 10.40
N ASP A 230 17.46 1.04 9.41
CA ASP A 230 18.71 0.45 8.90
C ASP A 230 19.59 1.49 8.20
N MET A 231 18.96 2.53 7.63
CA MET A 231 19.63 3.71 7.12
C MET A 231 20.07 4.69 8.21
N LEU A 232 19.98 4.33 9.50
CA LEU A 232 20.35 5.16 10.65
C LEU A 232 19.64 6.53 10.65
N ASN A 233 18.39 6.57 10.19
CA ASN A 233 17.60 7.80 10.09
C ASN A 233 18.28 8.91 9.24
N MET A 234 19.10 8.51 8.26
CA MET A 234 19.79 9.45 7.39
C MET A 234 18.78 10.28 6.57
N PRO A 235 18.92 11.61 6.52
CA PRO A 235 18.05 12.44 5.70
C PRO A 235 18.14 12.08 4.21
N MET A 236 16.99 11.82 3.60
CA MET A 236 16.89 11.50 2.18
C MET A 236 16.25 12.64 1.39
N ILE A 237 16.79 12.89 0.20
CA ILE A 237 16.20 13.82 -0.76
C ILE A 237 15.37 12.99 -1.73
N VAL A 238 14.07 13.29 -1.79
CA VAL A 238 13.11 12.63 -2.66
C VAL A 238 12.54 13.68 -3.61
N SER A 239 12.50 13.38 -4.90
CA SER A 239 11.85 14.22 -5.89
C SER A 239 10.32 14.21 -5.70
N PRO A 240 9.60 15.26 -6.15
CA PRO A 240 8.14 15.27 -6.09
C PRO A 240 7.50 14.06 -6.79
N ASN A 241 8.13 13.55 -7.84
CA ASN A 241 7.64 12.40 -8.57
C ASN A 241 7.89 11.08 -7.83
N GLU A 242 9.07 10.87 -7.22
CA GLU A 242 9.32 9.68 -6.39
C GLU A 242 8.33 9.62 -5.21
N TYR A 243 8.07 10.75 -4.53
CA TYR A 243 7.09 10.80 -3.45
C TYR A 243 5.68 10.43 -3.94
N ARG A 244 5.27 10.97 -5.10
CA ARG A 244 3.96 10.67 -5.70
C ARG A 244 3.86 9.21 -6.16
N ASP A 245 4.97 8.63 -6.57
CA ASP A 245 5.08 7.25 -7.03
C ASP A 245 5.36 6.27 -5.87
N GLY A 246 4.99 6.63 -4.64
CA GLY A 246 4.98 5.71 -3.51
C GLY A 246 6.36 5.36 -2.94
N ALA A 247 7.35 6.25 -3.06
CA ALA A 247 8.70 6.01 -2.53
C ALA A 247 8.81 5.97 -1.01
N ILE A 248 7.75 6.27 -0.25
CA ILE A 248 7.76 6.21 1.21
C ILE A 248 6.48 5.51 1.68
N ARG A 249 6.62 4.52 2.56
CA ARG A 249 5.51 3.79 3.18
C ARG A 249 5.76 3.59 4.67
N ALA A 250 4.75 3.87 5.49
CA ALA A 250 4.79 3.56 6.92
C ALA A 250 4.41 2.08 7.13
N MET A 251 5.04 1.42 8.10
CA MET A 251 4.76 0.01 8.44
C MET A 251 3.77 -0.16 9.60
N THR A 252 3.21 0.95 10.11
CA THR A 252 2.30 1.03 11.27
C THR A 252 1.55 2.36 11.31
#